data_AF-A0A4Q3VL34-F1
#
_entry.id   AF-A0A4Q3VL34-F1
#
_cell.length_a   1.000
_cell.length_b   1.000
_cell.length_c   1.000
_cell.angle_alpha   90.00
_cell.angle_beta   90.00
_cell.angle_gamma   90.00
#
_symmetry.space_group_name_H-M   'P 1'
#
loop_
_entity.id
_entity.type
_entity.pdbx_description
1 polymer ?
#
loop_
_entity_poly.entity_id
_entity_poly.type
_entity_poly.pdbx_seq_one_letter_code
_entity_poly.pdbx_strand_id
1 'polypeptide(L)'
;MPEDLRKRLGAARVAVVNYHAFRPRSLVDGVASNTVDLLRPEPGVVVETERAMVDRLLRDLGTGPIIVLNDEAHHCYDVRIDPDGKKAERGLDADEKEDVKEDAKAARVWYNGLRSIGKYRTLRSVYDLSATPFFMRGSGYTADSLFPWIVSDFDLVEAIESGVVKIPRLPVQDDTLAQGNDDLPKFRRLYEHVRESLPKKGEERDGRHLDPTLQNALDRLYDHWRRAYTEAIETPGRARPVLIVVCNNTATSEMLYKRLSGENGMRDYGHLLNEEGTLRTILVDSKKLESGEPLPPEFKKSAARELAALKEVARRAGRKEPDDAELLREAMNTVGRPGGLGEGVRCVVSVGMLTEGWDANNVTHILGLRKFGTRLLAEQVMGRGLRRMTYTP
;
A
#
# COMPACT_ATOMS: atom_id res chain seq x y z
N MET A 1 14.91 24.77 20.73
CA MET A 1 14.56 25.65 19.59
C MET A 1 14.32 27.04 20.16
N PRO A 2 15.01 28.09 19.66
CA PRO A 2 14.91 29.45 20.21
C PRO A 2 13.47 30.02 20.19
N GLU A 3 13.10 30.78 21.21
CA GLU A 3 11.72 31.24 21.45
C GLU A 3 11.22 32.25 20.41
N ASP A 4 12.14 33.04 19.85
CA ASP A 4 11.94 34.01 18.77
C ASP A 4 11.59 33.34 17.42
N LEU A 5 12.17 32.17 17.14
CA LEU A 5 11.89 31.41 15.93
C LEU A 5 10.59 30.60 16.02
N ARG A 6 10.10 30.33 17.23
CA ARG A 6 8.86 29.58 17.49
C ARG A 6 7.62 30.29 16.93
N LYS A 7 7.58 31.63 17.04
CA LYS A 7 6.51 32.46 16.43
C LYS A 7 6.54 32.43 14.90
N ARG A 8 7.73 32.31 14.30
CA ARG A 8 7.90 32.23 12.84
C ARG A 8 7.52 30.86 12.28
N LEU A 9 7.72 29.79 13.04
CA LEU A 9 7.26 28.44 12.69
C LEU A 9 5.73 28.36 12.52
N GLY A 10 4.96 29.04 13.38
CA GLY A 10 3.50 29.11 13.27
C GLY A 10 2.97 29.90 12.06
N ALA A 11 3.85 30.59 11.32
CA ALA A 11 3.47 31.32 10.10
C ALA A 11 3.55 30.45 8.84
N ALA A 12 4.17 29.27 8.92
CA ALA A 12 4.24 28.34 7.79
C ALA A 12 2.85 27.69 7.59
N ARG A 13 2.36 27.73 6.36
CA ARG A 13 1.16 26.98 5.96
C ARG A 13 1.61 25.64 5.38
N VAL A 14 0.99 24.56 5.85
CA VAL A 14 1.29 23.20 5.42
C VAL A 14 0.01 22.59 4.86
N ALA A 15 0.12 21.96 3.70
CA ALA A 15 -0.94 21.17 3.10
C ALA A 15 -0.39 19.78 2.77
N VAL A 16 -1.16 18.75 3.10
CA VAL A 16 -0.85 17.36 2.75
C VAL A 16 -1.72 16.99 1.56
N VAL A 17 -1.09 16.65 0.44
CA VAL A 17 -1.76 16.46 -0.84
C VAL A 17 -1.23 15.19 -1.50
N ASN A 18 -2.13 14.27 -1.82
CA ASN A 18 -1.81 13.10 -2.61
C ASN A 18 -1.53 13.50 -4.07
N TYR A 19 -0.51 12.91 -4.71
CA TYR A 19 -0.12 13.25 -6.08
C TYR A 19 -1.24 13.04 -7.12
N HIS A 20 -2.23 12.17 -6.85
CA HIS A 20 -3.40 12.02 -7.72
C HIS A 20 -4.19 13.33 -7.88
N ALA A 21 -4.06 14.28 -6.95
CA ALA A 21 -4.72 15.57 -7.03
C ALA A 21 -4.19 16.48 -8.17
N PHE A 22 -3.01 16.15 -8.74
CA PHE A 22 -2.47 16.76 -9.96
C PHE A 22 -3.15 16.30 -11.24
N ARG A 23 -4.08 15.35 -11.19
CA ARG A 23 -4.89 15.00 -12.37
C ARG A 23 -5.92 16.10 -12.64
N PRO A 24 -6.11 16.50 -13.91
CA PRO A 24 -7.18 17.42 -14.29
C PRO A 24 -8.55 16.81 -13.94
N ARG A 25 -9.44 17.63 -13.39
CA ARG A 25 -10.83 17.22 -13.16
C ARG A 25 -11.71 17.54 -14.37
N SER A 26 -12.70 16.70 -14.64
CA SER A 26 -13.82 17.07 -15.51
C SER A 26 -14.66 18.15 -14.80
N LEU A 27 -15.05 19.21 -15.52
CA LEU A 27 -16.01 20.20 -15.04
C LEU A 27 -17.47 19.78 -15.32
N VAL A 28 -17.67 18.58 -15.87
CA VAL A 28 -18.97 17.91 -16.03
C VAL A 28 -19.11 16.82 -14.98
N ASP A 29 -20.19 16.87 -14.20
CA ASP A 29 -20.51 15.87 -13.17
C ASP A 29 -20.67 14.45 -13.79
N GLY A 30 -20.04 13.45 -13.17
CA GLY A 30 -20.20 12.03 -13.53
C GLY A 30 -19.14 11.46 -14.48
N VAL A 31 -18.14 12.22 -14.92
CA VAL A 31 -17.02 11.71 -15.74
C VAL A 31 -15.83 11.34 -14.85
N ALA A 32 -15.44 10.05 -14.87
CA ALA A 32 -14.28 9.55 -14.14
C ALA A 32 -12.96 10.15 -14.67
N SER A 33 -11.96 10.33 -13.80
CA SER A 33 -10.73 11.06 -14.14
C SER A 33 -9.89 10.33 -15.20
N ASN A 34 -9.95 9.00 -15.22
CA ASN A 34 -9.32 8.14 -16.23
C ASN A 34 -9.92 8.27 -17.64
N THR A 35 -11.17 8.72 -17.76
CA THR A 35 -11.80 8.99 -19.07
C THR A 35 -11.28 10.31 -19.65
N VAL A 36 -10.87 11.26 -18.82
CA VAL A 36 -10.33 12.56 -19.25
C VAL A 36 -8.95 12.41 -19.91
N ASP A 37 -8.10 11.48 -19.43
CA ASP A 37 -6.77 11.21 -20.01
C ASP A 37 -6.84 10.52 -21.40
N LEU A 38 -7.94 9.80 -21.68
CA LEU A 38 -8.15 9.05 -22.92
C LEU A 38 -8.96 9.83 -23.97
N LEU A 39 -9.79 10.77 -23.54
CA LEU A 39 -10.56 11.63 -24.42
C LEU A 39 -9.66 12.78 -24.90
N ARG A 40 -9.19 12.71 -26.15
CA ARG A 40 -9.05 13.95 -26.93
C ARG A 40 -10.36 14.71 -26.75
N PRO A 41 -10.35 16.02 -26.45
CA PRO A 41 -11.54 16.75 -26.03
C PRO A 41 -12.67 16.47 -27.01
N GLU A 42 -13.60 15.59 -26.62
CA GLU A 42 -14.81 15.39 -27.39
C GLU A 42 -15.64 16.67 -27.27
N PRO A 43 -16.44 17.00 -28.30
CA PRO A 43 -17.30 18.18 -28.24
C PRO A 43 -18.27 18.06 -27.05
N GLY A 44 -17.96 18.71 -25.94
CA GLY A 44 -18.78 18.71 -24.72
C GLY A 44 -18.04 18.45 -23.40
N VAL A 45 -16.80 17.95 -23.42
CA VAL A 45 -16.04 17.72 -22.18
C VAL A 45 -15.17 18.94 -21.87
N VAL A 46 -15.58 19.74 -20.88
CA VAL A 46 -14.76 20.86 -20.38
C VAL A 46 -13.84 20.32 -19.28
N VAL A 47 -12.54 20.32 -19.55
CA VAL A 47 -11.51 19.85 -18.62
C VAL A 47 -10.93 21.04 -17.83
N GLU A 48 -10.61 20.82 -16.56
CA GLU A 48 -9.90 21.78 -15.71
C GLU A 48 -8.58 22.22 -16.37
N THR A 49 -8.36 23.52 -16.50
CA THR A 49 -7.09 24.06 -17.03
C THR A 49 -5.94 23.85 -16.04
N GLU A 50 -4.69 23.80 -16.52
CA GLU A 50 -3.51 23.68 -15.64
C GLU A 50 -3.49 24.75 -14.53
N ARG A 51 -3.89 26.00 -14.86
CA ARG A 51 -3.96 27.08 -13.89
C ARG A 51 -5.03 26.84 -12.82
N ALA A 52 -6.23 26.42 -13.23
CA ALA A 52 -7.32 26.13 -12.29
C ALA A 52 -6.95 24.98 -11.33
N MET A 53 -6.27 23.94 -11.84
CA MET A 53 -5.74 22.85 -11.03
C MET A 53 -4.74 23.37 -9.99
N VAL A 54 -3.77 24.22 -10.38
CA VAL A 54 -2.79 24.79 -9.44
C VAL A 54 -3.46 25.66 -8.38
N ASP A 55 -4.43 26.49 -8.78
CA ASP A 55 -5.19 27.34 -7.86
C ASP A 55 -6.04 26.50 -6.89
N ARG A 56 -6.57 25.36 -7.32
CA ARG A 56 -7.27 24.38 -6.47
C ARG A 56 -6.32 23.76 -5.44
N LEU A 57 -5.15 23.28 -5.88
CA LEU A 57 -4.19 22.58 -5.01
C LEU A 57 -3.58 23.49 -3.96
N LEU A 58 -3.36 24.76 -4.29
CA LEU A 58 -2.62 25.69 -3.45
C LEU A 58 -3.52 26.72 -2.74
N ARG A 59 -4.85 26.52 -2.80
CA ARG A 59 -5.85 27.44 -2.24
C ARG A 59 -5.54 27.81 -0.79
N ASP A 60 -5.14 26.84 0.01
CA ASP A 60 -4.93 27.00 1.45
C ASP A 60 -3.51 27.50 1.80
N LEU A 61 -2.56 27.37 0.87
CA LEU A 61 -1.13 27.70 1.07
C LEU A 61 -0.79 29.18 0.88
N GLY A 62 -1.76 30.04 0.56
CA GLY A 62 -1.56 31.47 0.33
C GLY A 62 -0.83 31.74 -1.00
N THR A 63 -0.14 32.88 -1.14
CA THR A 63 0.54 33.31 -2.38
C THR A 63 2.07 33.25 -2.32
N GLY A 64 2.64 32.87 -1.18
CA GLY A 64 4.10 32.83 -0.98
C GLY A 64 4.80 31.75 -1.81
N PRO A 65 6.15 31.74 -1.79
CA PRO A 65 6.95 30.68 -2.39
C PRO A 65 6.65 29.32 -1.76
N ILE A 66 6.73 28.27 -2.57
CA ILE A 66 6.34 26.91 -2.21
C ILE A 66 7.59 26.06 -2.01
N ILE A 67 7.60 25.28 -0.95
CA ILE A 67 8.56 24.19 -0.74
C ILE A 67 7.75 22.89 -0.79
N VAL A 68 8.24 21.93 -1.57
CA VAL A 68 7.62 20.61 -1.68
C VAL A 68 8.49 19.59 -0.94
N LEU A 69 7.85 18.79 -0.11
CA LEU A 69 8.44 17.60 0.50
C LEU A 69 7.72 16.40 -0.13
N ASN A 70 8.48 15.51 -0.74
CA ASN A 70 7.98 14.30 -1.38
C ASN A 70 8.51 13.10 -0.60
N ASP A 71 7.64 12.38 0.08
CA ASP A 71 8.01 11.24 0.93
C ASP A 71 8.13 9.90 0.19
N GLU A 72 7.71 9.87 -1.08
CA GLU A 72 7.66 8.66 -1.91
C GLU A 72 8.30 8.89 -3.30
N ALA A 73 9.48 9.54 -3.31
CA ALA A 73 10.11 10.02 -4.54
C ALA A 73 10.52 8.92 -5.53
N HIS A 74 10.61 7.66 -5.12
CA HIS A 74 10.90 6.55 -6.03
C HIS A 74 9.77 6.21 -7.00
N HIS A 75 8.56 6.69 -6.76
CA HIS A 75 7.46 6.62 -7.73
C HIS A 75 7.51 7.74 -8.77
N CYS A 76 8.44 8.69 -8.63
CA CYS A 76 8.46 9.96 -9.34
C CYS A 76 9.65 10.08 -10.30
N TYR A 77 9.72 9.23 -11.33
CA TYR A 77 10.79 9.25 -12.33
C TYR A 77 10.29 9.55 -13.75
N ASP A 78 11.11 10.24 -14.54
CA ASP A 78 10.90 10.32 -15.98
C ASP A 78 11.46 9.07 -16.66
N VAL A 79 10.65 8.42 -17.50
CA VAL A 79 11.09 7.22 -18.21
C VAL A 79 12.10 7.64 -19.26
N ARG A 80 13.30 7.07 -19.21
CA ARG A 80 14.29 7.34 -20.26
C ARG A 80 13.76 6.78 -21.59
N ILE A 81 13.48 7.66 -22.54
CA ILE A 81 13.23 7.26 -23.92
C ILE A 81 14.60 6.99 -24.52
N ASP A 82 14.92 5.72 -24.79
CA ASP A 82 16.15 5.41 -25.52
C ASP A 82 16.12 6.09 -26.91
N PRO A 83 17.28 6.56 -27.42
CA PRO A 83 17.38 7.25 -28.71
C PRO A 83 16.79 6.47 -29.90
N ASP A 84 16.71 5.14 -29.79
CA ASP A 84 16.17 4.23 -30.79
C ASP A 84 14.66 3.95 -30.69
N GLY A 85 13.94 4.63 -29.78
CA GLY A 85 12.48 4.50 -29.64
C GLY A 85 11.99 3.13 -29.16
N LYS A 86 12.88 2.22 -28.77
CA LYS A 86 12.51 0.91 -28.19
C LYS A 86 12.19 1.10 -26.71
N LYS A 87 10.94 0.83 -26.34
CA LYS A 87 10.50 0.83 -24.94
C LYS A 87 11.37 -0.12 -24.11
N ALA A 88 11.64 0.27 -22.86
CA ALA A 88 12.35 -0.51 -21.84
C ALA A 88 11.59 -1.77 -21.36
N GLU A 89 10.88 -2.46 -22.27
CA GLU A 89 10.06 -3.65 -22.02
C GLU A 89 10.81 -4.97 -22.29
N ARG A 90 12.16 -4.93 -22.41
CA ARG A 90 12.97 -6.14 -22.69
C ARG A 90 13.05 -7.03 -21.45
N GLY A 91 12.49 -8.24 -21.56
CA GLY A 91 12.59 -9.29 -20.53
C GLY A 91 11.52 -9.27 -19.45
N LEU A 92 10.53 -8.38 -19.56
CA LEU A 92 9.36 -8.35 -18.67
C LEU A 92 8.26 -9.29 -19.18
N ASP A 93 7.59 -9.98 -18.26
CA ASP A 93 6.38 -10.75 -18.59
C ASP A 93 5.16 -9.83 -18.85
N ALA A 94 4.02 -10.40 -19.24
CA ALA A 94 2.85 -9.61 -19.63
C ALA A 94 2.28 -8.79 -18.46
N ASP A 95 2.30 -9.34 -17.24
CA ASP A 95 1.80 -8.68 -16.04
C ASP A 95 2.77 -7.56 -15.59
N GLU A 96 4.09 -7.85 -15.62
CA GLU A 96 5.15 -6.87 -15.35
C GLU A 96 5.10 -5.68 -16.32
N LYS A 97 4.73 -5.90 -17.59
CA LYS A 97 4.55 -4.81 -18.58
C LYS A 97 3.34 -3.93 -18.29
N GLU A 98 2.28 -4.48 -17.73
CA GLU A 98 1.09 -3.71 -17.37
C GLU A 98 1.40 -2.82 -16.16
N ASP A 99 1.99 -3.38 -15.10
CA ASP A 99 2.40 -2.64 -13.90
C ASP A 99 3.40 -1.52 -14.24
N VAL A 100 4.44 -1.81 -15.05
CA VAL A 100 5.42 -0.78 -15.47
C VAL A 100 4.76 0.36 -16.25
N LYS A 101 3.76 0.06 -17.08
CA LYS A 101 3.03 1.10 -17.84
C LYS A 101 2.17 1.95 -16.91
N GLU A 102 1.55 1.38 -15.90
CA GLU A 102 0.78 2.11 -14.89
C GLU A 102 1.69 2.98 -14.03
N ASP A 103 2.78 2.42 -13.50
CA ASP A 103 3.76 3.14 -12.69
C ASP A 103 4.37 4.31 -13.47
N ALA A 104 4.71 4.11 -14.74
CA ALA A 104 5.21 5.17 -15.62
C ALA A 104 4.18 6.29 -15.85
N LYS A 105 2.88 5.97 -15.91
CA LYS A 105 1.83 6.99 -15.99
C LYS A 105 1.71 7.77 -14.69
N ALA A 106 1.72 7.08 -13.55
CA ALA A 106 1.67 7.69 -12.23
C ALA A 106 2.87 8.65 -12.00
N ALA A 107 4.07 8.20 -12.33
CA ALA A 107 5.30 9.00 -12.22
C ALA A 107 5.24 10.32 -13.01
N ARG A 108 4.64 10.29 -14.21
CA ARG A 108 4.45 11.47 -15.04
C ARG A 108 3.47 12.48 -14.44
N VAL A 109 2.44 12.03 -13.72
CA VAL A 109 1.45 12.92 -13.08
C VAL A 109 2.14 13.84 -12.07
N TRP A 110 3.00 13.29 -11.21
CA TRP A 110 3.75 14.08 -10.23
C TRP A 110 4.66 15.11 -10.89
N TYR A 111 5.51 14.66 -11.84
CA TYR A 111 6.48 15.55 -12.48
C TYR A 111 5.79 16.67 -13.28
N ASN A 112 4.73 16.35 -14.02
CA ASN A 112 3.93 17.36 -14.73
C ASN A 112 3.26 18.32 -13.75
N GLY A 113 2.76 17.82 -12.61
CA GLY A 113 2.20 18.62 -11.53
C GLY A 113 3.16 19.67 -10.99
N LEU A 114 4.41 19.28 -10.69
CA LEU A 114 5.46 20.20 -10.24
C LEU A 114 5.81 21.25 -11.31
N ARG A 115 5.87 20.84 -12.59
CA ARG A 115 6.10 21.78 -13.70
C ARG A 115 4.97 22.80 -13.81
N SER A 116 3.71 22.37 -13.68
CA SER A 116 2.56 23.27 -13.69
C SER A 116 2.60 24.24 -12.51
N ILE A 117 2.95 23.78 -11.29
CA ILE A 117 3.17 24.70 -10.16
C ILE A 117 4.24 25.74 -10.51
N GLY A 118 5.40 25.31 -11.03
CA GLY A 118 6.50 26.20 -11.39
C GLY A 118 6.17 27.23 -12.49
N LYS A 119 5.17 26.97 -13.35
CA LYS A 119 4.69 27.94 -14.35
C LYS A 119 3.87 29.08 -13.73
N TYR A 120 3.05 28.79 -12.73
CA TYR A 120 2.06 29.75 -12.21
C TYR A 120 2.42 30.29 -10.81
N ARG A 121 3.32 29.64 -10.09
CA ARG A 121 3.71 29.95 -8.71
C ARG A 121 5.21 29.77 -8.53
N THR A 122 5.77 30.46 -7.54
CA THR A 122 7.20 30.33 -7.23
C THR A 122 7.47 29.03 -6.48
N LEU A 123 7.90 28.00 -7.19
CA LEU A 123 8.45 26.77 -6.59
C LEU A 123 9.90 27.03 -6.17
N ARG A 124 10.18 27.10 -4.85
CA ARG A 124 11.49 27.44 -4.32
C ARG A 124 12.43 26.24 -4.27
N SER A 125 11.94 25.12 -3.76
CA SER A 125 12.73 23.89 -3.58
C SER A 125 11.82 22.67 -3.54
N VAL A 126 12.33 21.55 -4.02
CA VAL A 126 11.71 20.23 -3.90
C VAL A 126 12.70 19.35 -3.16
N TYR A 127 12.26 18.72 -2.06
CA TYR A 127 13.03 17.74 -1.32
C TYR A 127 12.39 16.38 -1.52
N ASP A 128 13.11 15.53 -2.24
CA ASP A 128 12.72 14.15 -2.48
C ASP A 128 13.31 13.26 -1.39
N LEU A 129 12.44 12.54 -0.71
CA LEU A 129 12.73 11.55 0.31
C LEU A 129 12.26 10.21 -0.25
N SER A 130 13.09 9.18 -0.14
CA SER A 130 12.73 7.85 -0.59
C SER A 130 13.46 6.80 0.23
N ALA A 131 12.76 5.72 0.58
CA ALA A 131 13.36 4.53 1.16
C ALA A 131 14.04 3.63 0.11
N THR A 132 13.85 3.88 -1.19
CA THR A 132 14.54 3.18 -2.26
C THR A 132 15.32 4.20 -3.10
N PRO A 133 16.66 4.19 -3.09
CA PRO A 133 17.46 5.21 -3.76
C PRO A 133 17.70 4.91 -5.25
N PHE A 134 17.13 3.84 -5.79
CA PHE A 134 17.37 3.38 -7.15
C PHE A 134 16.09 3.29 -7.97
N PHE A 135 16.25 3.30 -9.29
CA PHE A 135 15.13 3.17 -10.23
C PHE A 135 14.55 1.75 -10.25
N MET A 136 13.21 1.65 -10.24
CA MET A 136 12.53 0.36 -10.41
C MET A 136 12.75 -0.24 -11.81
N ARG A 137 12.68 -1.57 -11.92
CA ARG A 137 12.72 -2.26 -13.22
C ARG A 137 11.60 -1.74 -14.13
N GLY A 138 11.94 -1.47 -15.39
CA GLY A 138 11.00 -0.92 -16.38
C GLY A 138 11.04 0.60 -16.57
N SER A 139 11.80 1.32 -15.73
CA SER A 139 12.07 2.76 -15.86
C SER A 139 13.00 3.15 -17.03
N GLY A 140 13.68 2.17 -17.64
CA GLY A 140 14.75 2.39 -18.63
C GLY A 140 16.14 2.57 -18.01
N TYR A 141 16.24 2.63 -16.67
CA TYR A 141 17.51 2.63 -15.94
C TYR A 141 17.84 1.20 -15.45
N THR A 142 19.12 0.93 -15.19
CA THR A 142 19.49 -0.35 -14.56
C THR A 142 18.94 -0.37 -13.14
N ALA A 143 18.47 -1.53 -12.67
CA ALA A 143 17.75 -1.65 -11.39
C ALA A 143 18.58 -1.25 -10.15
N ASP A 144 19.90 -1.08 -10.31
CA ASP A 144 20.82 -0.65 -9.26
C ASP A 144 21.35 0.78 -9.48
N SER A 145 20.81 1.52 -10.47
CA SER A 145 21.17 2.91 -10.70
C SER A 145 20.54 3.82 -9.66
N LEU A 146 21.38 4.54 -8.92
CA LEU A 146 20.96 5.60 -8.00
C LEU A 146 20.28 6.76 -8.75
N PHE A 147 19.33 7.44 -8.09
CA PHE A 147 18.79 8.68 -8.64
C PHE A 147 19.88 9.74 -8.78
N PRO A 148 19.94 10.46 -9.91
CA PRO A 148 21.03 11.41 -10.17
C PRO A 148 21.00 12.65 -9.27
N TRP A 149 19.92 12.88 -8.52
CA TRP A 149 19.77 13.98 -7.56
C TRP A 149 19.83 13.54 -6.10
N ILE A 150 20.38 12.35 -5.80
CA ILE A 150 20.65 11.96 -4.41
C ILE A 150 21.70 12.89 -3.81
N VAL A 151 21.35 13.46 -2.66
CA VAL A 151 22.24 14.33 -1.86
C VAL A 151 22.78 13.59 -0.65
N SER A 152 22.00 12.67 -0.08
CA SER A 152 22.38 11.85 1.07
C SER A 152 21.78 10.46 0.89
N ASP A 153 22.63 9.44 0.97
CA ASP A 153 22.21 8.04 1.08
C ASP A 153 22.44 7.62 2.54
N PHE A 154 21.36 7.29 3.25
CA PHE A 154 21.40 6.78 4.61
C PHE A 154 20.84 5.37 4.55
N ASP A 155 21.75 4.40 4.46
CA ASP A 155 21.37 3.05 4.08
C ASP A 155 20.54 2.37 5.18
N LEU A 156 19.85 1.29 4.81
CA LEU A 156 18.99 0.56 5.73
C LEU A 156 19.80 -0.05 6.90
N VAL A 157 21.05 -0.43 6.68
CA VAL A 157 21.90 -1.07 7.71
C VAL A 157 22.28 -0.03 8.76
N GLU A 158 22.76 1.14 8.34
CA GLU A 158 23.09 2.26 9.21
C GLU A 158 21.85 2.77 9.94
N ALA A 159 20.70 2.83 9.26
CA ALA A 159 19.44 3.15 9.89
C ALA A 159 19.02 2.13 10.96
N ILE A 160 19.30 0.85 10.74
CA ILE A 160 19.05 -0.22 11.72
C ILE A 160 20.01 -0.09 12.91
N GLU A 161 21.31 0.06 12.66
CA GLU A 161 22.35 0.15 13.68
C GLU A 161 22.22 1.41 14.54
N SER A 162 21.80 2.53 13.94
CA SER A 162 21.50 3.78 14.65
C SER A 162 20.17 3.76 15.40
N GLY A 163 19.38 2.69 15.26
CA GLY A 163 18.06 2.54 15.90
C GLY A 163 16.98 3.46 15.32
N VAL A 164 17.21 4.06 14.16
CA VAL A 164 16.26 4.94 13.45
C VAL A 164 15.15 4.11 12.80
N VAL A 165 15.47 2.92 12.29
CA VAL A 165 14.48 1.98 11.73
C VAL A 165 14.48 0.65 12.47
N LYS A 166 13.37 -0.08 12.34
CA LYS A 166 13.14 -1.33 13.06
C LYS A 166 13.84 -2.48 12.37
N ILE A 167 14.37 -3.41 13.17
CA ILE A 167 14.99 -4.64 12.67
C ILE A 167 13.88 -5.57 12.15
N PRO A 168 13.84 -5.88 10.83
CA PRO A 168 12.91 -6.88 10.32
C PRO A 168 13.23 -8.24 10.93
N ARG A 169 12.33 -8.75 11.77
CA ARG A 169 12.39 -10.15 12.22
C ARG A 169 11.81 -11.04 11.13
N LEU A 170 12.65 -11.48 10.20
CA LEU A 170 12.30 -12.67 9.42
C LEU A 170 11.91 -13.79 10.40
N PRO A 171 10.89 -14.62 10.12
CA PRO A 171 10.59 -15.79 10.93
C PRO A 171 11.78 -16.75 10.84
N VAL A 172 12.75 -16.51 11.71
CA VAL A 172 13.91 -17.33 11.96
C VAL A 172 13.91 -17.46 13.47
N GLN A 173 13.66 -18.69 13.90
CA GLN A 173 13.62 -19.20 15.28
C GLN A 173 12.26 -19.12 15.99
N ASP A 174 11.66 -20.31 16.09
CA ASP A 174 11.19 -20.83 17.38
C ASP A 174 11.97 -22.15 17.61
N ASP A 175 12.48 -22.31 18.83
CA ASP A 175 13.49 -23.28 19.29
C ASP A 175 13.07 -24.77 19.19
N THR A 176 13.05 -25.31 17.97
CA THR A 176 12.92 -26.77 17.73
C THR A 176 13.91 -27.27 16.67
N LEU A 177 15.08 -26.66 16.60
CA LEU A 177 16.22 -27.22 15.85
C LEU A 177 17.02 -28.17 16.74
N ALA A 178 16.41 -29.30 17.05
CA ALA A 178 17.14 -30.55 17.13
C ALA A 178 16.61 -31.45 16.01
N GLN A 179 17.47 -31.70 15.03
CA GLN A 179 17.31 -32.59 13.87
C GLN A 179 16.91 -31.87 12.57
N GLY A 180 17.82 -32.00 11.60
CA GLY A 180 17.89 -31.19 10.39
C GLY A 180 16.66 -31.27 9.49
N ASN A 181 16.30 -30.14 8.90
CA ASN A 181 15.48 -30.14 7.71
C ASN A 181 15.79 -28.95 6.78
N ASP A 182 15.89 -29.29 5.50
CA ASP A 182 16.32 -28.49 4.34
C ASP A 182 15.30 -27.43 3.89
N ASP A 183 14.38 -27.01 4.78
CA ASP A 183 13.19 -26.21 4.43
C ASP A 183 13.33 -24.71 4.70
N LEU A 184 14.38 -24.28 5.40
CA LEU A 184 14.68 -22.88 5.71
C LEU A 184 14.80 -21.96 4.47
N PRO A 185 15.35 -22.40 3.32
CA PRO A 185 15.43 -21.58 2.11
C PRO A 185 14.07 -21.37 1.42
N LYS A 186 13.10 -22.28 1.62
CA LYS A 186 11.87 -22.35 0.82
C LYS A 186 10.88 -21.25 1.19
N PHE A 187 10.71 -20.92 2.47
CA PHE A 187 9.82 -19.82 2.89
C PHE A 187 10.38 -18.43 2.53
N ARG A 188 11.70 -18.27 2.48
CA ARG A 188 12.35 -17.02 2.05
C ARG A 188 12.05 -16.69 0.59
N ARG A 189 11.80 -17.70 -0.23
CA ARG A 189 11.40 -17.57 -1.64
C ARG A 189 10.06 -18.25 -1.90
N LEU A 190 9.13 -18.14 -0.96
CA LEU A 190 7.82 -18.82 -1.04
C LEU A 190 7.15 -18.57 -2.39
N TYR A 191 7.12 -17.30 -2.83
CA TYR A 191 6.54 -16.92 -4.12
C TYR A 191 7.17 -17.68 -5.30
N GLU A 192 8.50 -17.84 -5.36
CA GLU A 192 9.15 -18.55 -6.47
C GLU A 192 8.69 -20.02 -6.57
N HIS A 193 8.38 -20.64 -5.44
CA HIS A 193 7.95 -22.04 -5.37
C HIS A 193 6.46 -22.20 -5.68
N VAL A 194 5.62 -21.24 -5.28
CA VAL A 194 4.16 -21.37 -5.42
C VAL A 194 3.61 -20.64 -6.65
N ARG A 195 4.37 -19.76 -7.32
CA ARG A 195 3.88 -18.90 -8.42
C ARG A 195 3.14 -19.66 -9.52
N GLU A 196 3.55 -20.88 -9.84
CA GLU A 196 2.96 -21.69 -10.91
C GLU A 196 1.62 -22.31 -10.49
N SER A 197 1.42 -22.48 -9.18
CA SER A 197 0.18 -22.96 -8.59
C SER A 197 -0.84 -21.85 -8.33
N LEU A 198 -0.42 -20.58 -8.32
CA LEU A 198 -1.29 -19.43 -8.06
C LEU A 198 -2.24 -19.18 -9.25
N PRO A 199 -3.47 -18.68 -9.00
CA PRO A 199 -4.40 -18.36 -10.07
C PRO A 199 -3.88 -17.20 -10.94
N LYS A 200 -4.14 -17.32 -12.26
CA LYS A 200 -3.87 -16.24 -13.22
C LYS A 200 -4.92 -15.13 -13.08
N LYS A 201 -4.61 -13.94 -13.61
CA LYS A 201 -5.55 -12.80 -13.61
C LYS A 201 -6.89 -13.22 -14.25
N GLY A 202 -7.99 -13.06 -13.51
CA GLY A 202 -9.34 -13.44 -13.96
C GLY A 202 -9.71 -14.91 -13.75
N GLU A 203 -8.81 -15.74 -13.23
CA GLU A 203 -9.10 -17.13 -12.87
C GLU A 203 -9.75 -17.19 -11.48
N GLU A 204 -11.00 -17.64 -11.40
CA GLU A 204 -11.68 -17.76 -10.11
C GLU A 204 -11.34 -19.08 -9.42
N ARG A 205 -10.86 -19.00 -8.17
CA ARG A 205 -10.65 -20.15 -7.28
C ARG A 205 -11.26 -19.87 -5.91
N ASP A 206 -11.83 -20.91 -5.30
CA ASP A 206 -12.48 -20.83 -3.99
C ASP A 206 -11.48 -20.93 -2.82
N GLY A 207 -10.22 -21.30 -3.08
CA GLY A 207 -9.19 -21.44 -2.06
C GLY A 207 -9.34 -22.66 -1.15
N ARG A 208 -10.19 -23.65 -1.49
CA ARG A 208 -10.32 -24.90 -0.71
C ARG A 208 -9.09 -25.79 -0.83
N HIS A 209 -8.48 -25.80 -2.00
CA HIS A 209 -7.27 -26.56 -2.30
C HIS A 209 -6.13 -25.61 -2.62
N LEU A 210 -5.34 -25.27 -1.59
CA LEU A 210 -4.10 -24.52 -1.76
C LEU A 210 -2.95 -25.48 -2.10
N ASP A 211 -1.93 -24.95 -2.76
CA ASP A 211 -0.66 -25.66 -2.89
C ASP A 211 -0.14 -26.09 -1.51
N PRO A 212 0.37 -27.32 -1.34
CA PRO A 212 0.82 -27.81 -0.03
C PRO A 212 1.88 -26.92 0.65
N THR A 213 2.76 -26.30 -0.15
CA THR A 213 3.80 -25.39 0.35
C THR A 213 3.17 -24.09 0.85
N LEU A 214 2.20 -23.56 0.10
CA LEU A 214 1.45 -22.36 0.48
C LEU A 214 0.61 -22.61 1.73
N GLN A 215 -0.10 -23.73 1.80
CA GLN A 215 -0.92 -24.14 2.94
C GLN A 215 -0.04 -24.24 4.20
N ASN A 216 1.09 -24.95 4.12
CA ASN A 216 2.02 -25.09 5.24
C ASN A 216 2.57 -23.73 5.73
N ALA A 217 2.94 -22.85 4.80
CA ALA A 217 3.41 -21.51 5.13
C ALA A 217 2.33 -20.69 5.86
N LEU A 218 1.09 -20.75 5.36
CA LEU A 218 -0.04 -20.03 5.93
C LEU A 218 -0.42 -20.57 7.32
N ASP A 219 -0.44 -21.89 7.50
CA ASP A 219 -0.73 -22.55 8.78
C ASP A 219 0.29 -22.15 9.86
N ARG A 220 1.58 -22.23 9.54
CA ARG A 220 2.66 -21.83 10.47
C ARG A 220 2.57 -20.35 10.83
N LEU A 221 2.33 -19.49 9.84
CA LEU A 221 2.20 -18.05 10.06
C LEU A 221 1.00 -17.73 10.95
N TYR A 222 -0.14 -18.37 10.69
CA TYR A 222 -1.34 -18.23 11.50
C TYR A 222 -1.15 -18.73 12.93
N ASP A 223 -0.51 -19.88 13.12
CA ASP A 223 -0.25 -20.43 14.46
C ASP A 223 0.59 -19.49 15.32
N HIS A 224 1.63 -18.90 14.73
CA HIS A 224 2.47 -17.93 15.41
C HIS A 224 1.69 -16.64 15.70
N TRP A 225 0.93 -16.12 14.73
CA TRP A 225 0.07 -14.95 14.92
C TRP A 225 -0.98 -15.19 16.02
N ARG A 226 -1.59 -16.37 16.06
CA ARG A 226 -2.60 -16.76 17.06
C ARG A 226 -2.02 -16.71 18.47
N ARG A 227 -0.80 -17.22 18.68
CA ARG A 227 -0.12 -17.13 19.99
C ARG A 227 0.09 -15.68 20.41
N ALA A 228 0.62 -14.86 19.50
CA ALA A 228 0.82 -13.43 19.76
C ALA A 228 -0.50 -12.69 20.04
N TYR A 229 -1.58 -13.09 19.36
CA TYR A 229 -2.92 -12.53 19.58
C TYR A 229 -3.46 -12.89 20.96
N THR A 230 -3.35 -14.16 21.36
CA THR A 230 -3.76 -14.63 22.70
C THR A 230 -2.99 -13.90 23.80
N GLU A 231 -1.67 -13.75 23.65
CA GLU A 231 -0.86 -13.00 24.61
C GLU A 231 -1.29 -11.51 24.71
N ALA A 232 -1.61 -10.90 23.56
CA ALA A 232 -2.03 -9.51 23.50
C ALA A 232 -3.42 -9.26 24.12
N ILE A 233 -4.36 -10.20 24.05
CA ILE A 233 -5.67 -10.06 24.71
C ILE A 233 -5.56 -10.25 26.23
N GLU A 234 -4.58 -11.02 26.71
CA GLU A 234 -4.33 -11.24 28.14
C GLU A 234 -3.55 -10.10 28.79
N THR A 235 -2.86 -9.28 27.99
CA THR A 235 -2.02 -8.16 28.47
C THR A 235 -2.70 -6.81 28.24
N PRO A 236 -3.20 -6.13 29.29
CA PRO A 236 -3.81 -4.81 29.15
C PRO A 236 -2.86 -3.79 28.50
N GLY A 237 -3.35 -3.03 27.52
CA GLY A 237 -2.58 -1.99 26.84
C GLY A 237 -1.68 -2.48 25.70
N ARG A 238 -1.58 -3.80 25.46
CA ARG A 238 -0.86 -4.34 24.30
C ARG A 238 -1.69 -4.19 23.03
N ALA A 239 -1.08 -3.69 21.97
CA ALA A 239 -1.76 -3.55 20.68
C ALA A 239 -2.09 -4.93 20.09
N ARG A 240 -3.31 -5.09 19.59
CA ARG A 240 -3.78 -6.35 18.99
C ARG A 240 -3.03 -6.62 17.69
N PRO A 241 -2.32 -7.77 17.55
CA PRO A 241 -1.53 -8.05 16.36
C PRO A 241 -2.41 -8.26 15.13
N VAL A 242 -1.92 -7.78 13.99
CA VAL A 242 -2.58 -7.88 12.68
C VAL A 242 -1.71 -8.68 11.71
N LEU A 243 -2.37 -9.55 10.95
CA LEU A 243 -1.81 -10.33 9.86
C LEU A 243 -2.08 -9.62 8.52
N ILE A 244 -1.09 -9.58 7.62
CA ILE A 244 -1.28 -9.13 6.24
C ILE A 244 -0.91 -10.23 5.27
N VAL A 245 -1.70 -10.37 4.22
CA VAL A 245 -1.36 -11.16 3.04
C VAL A 245 -1.28 -10.26 1.82
N VAL A 246 -0.10 -10.18 1.23
CA VAL A 246 0.20 -9.35 0.05
C VAL A 246 0.28 -10.24 -1.18
N CYS A 247 -0.68 -10.13 -2.08
CA CYS A 247 -0.82 -10.96 -3.28
C CYS A 247 -0.28 -10.27 -4.53
N ASN A 248 0.10 -11.07 -5.53
CA ASN A 248 0.54 -10.63 -6.85
C ASN A 248 -0.61 -10.11 -7.73
N ASN A 249 -1.83 -10.63 -7.59
CA ASN A 249 -2.98 -10.24 -8.40
C ASN A 249 -4.31 -10.36 -7.62
N THR A 250 -5.38 -9.83 -8.21
CA THR A 250 -6.74 -9.84 -7.64
C THR A 250 -7.26 -11.25 -7.41
N ALA A 251 -7.09 -12.15 -8.37
CA ALA A 251 -7.54 -13.55 -8.27
C ALA A 251 -6.94 -14.29 -7.06
N THR A 252 -5.64 -14.11 -6.81
CA THR A 252 -4.94 -14.70 -5.67
C THR A 252 -5.39 -14.08 -4.36
N SER A 253 -5.62 -12.76 -4.34
CA SER A 253 -6.17 -12.07 -3.16
C SER A 253 -7.58 -12.52 -2.82
N GLU A 254 -8.45 -12.72 -3.81
CA GLU A 254 -9.81 -13.21 -3.62
C GLU A 254 -9.82 -14.67 -3.14
N MET A 255 -9.00 -15.52 -3.73
CA MET A 255 -8.83 -16.92 -3.32
C MET A 255 -8.42 -17.02 -1.84
N LEU A 256 -7.42 -16.25 -1.42
CA LEU A 256 -6.93 -16.28 -0.04
C LEU A 256 -7.86 -15.56 0.94
N TYR A 257 -8.53 -14.48 0.50
CA TYR A 257 -9.59 -13.84 1.27
C TYR A 257 -10.69 -14.85 1.59
N LYS A 258 -11.25 -15.54 0.59
CA LYS A 258 -12.30 -16.55 0.77
C LYS A 258 -11.89 -17.66 1.74
N ARG A 259 -10.61 -18.05 1.71
CA ARG A 259 -10.01 -19.07 2.59
C ARG A 259 -9.82 -18.59 4.02
N LEU A 260 -9.37 -17.35 4.23
CA LEU A 260 -9.07 -16.79 5.56
C LEU A 260 -10.31 -16.24 6.27
N SER A 261 -11.25 -15.66 5.51
CA SER A 261 -12.52 -15.15 6.03
C SER A 261 -13.55 -16.26 6.26
N GLY A 262 -13.33 -17.46 5.70
CA GLY A 262 -14.24 -18.60 5.77
C GLY A 262 -15.40 -18.55 4.78
N GLU A 263 -15.39 -17.63 3.82
CA GLU A 263 -16.44 -17.55 2.78
C GLU A 263 -16.48 -18.77 1.87
N ASN A 264 -15.39 -19.52 1.74
CA ASN A 264 -15.38 -20.78 1.01
C ASN A 264 -15.97 -21.98 1.78
N GLY A 265 -16.43 -21.74 3.01
CA GLY A 265 -16.99 -22.75 3.94
C GLY A 265 -15.95 -23.43 4.83
N MET A 266 -14.65 -23.18 4.61
CA MET A 266 -13.59 -23.69 5.47
C MET A 266 -13.45 -22.85 6.74
N ARG A 267 -13.08 -23.48 7.86
CA ARG A 267 -13.01 -22.82 9.18
C ARG A 267 -11.66 -22.95 9.86
N ASP A 268 -10.61 -23.23 9.09
CA ASP A 268 -9.27 -23.55 9.59
C ASP A 268 -8.65 -22.36 10.36
N TYR A 269 -8.98 -21.13 9.97
CA TYR A 269 -8.46 -19.89 10.56
C TYR A 269 -9.47 -19.21 11.49
N GLY A 270 -9.96 -19.94 12.50
CA GLY A 270 -11.03 -19.50 13.42
C GLY A 270 -11.00 -18.03 13.86
N HIS A 271 -9.83 -17.51 14.23
CA HIS A 271 -9.69 -16.11 14.67
C HIS A 271 -9.80 -15.08 13.55
N LEU A 272 -9.70 -15.47 12.29
CA LEU A 272 -9.75 -14.59 11.11
C LEU A 272 -11.11 -14.67 10.39
N LEU A 273 -11.97 -15.63 10.75
CA LEU A 273 -13.27 -15.81 10.11
C LEU A 273 -14.17 -14.59 10.25
N ASN A 274 -14.86 -14.24 9.17
CA ASN A 274 -15.95 -13.28 9.19
C ASN A 274 -17.23 -14.02 9.59
N GLU A 275 -17.77 -13.72 10.76
CA GLU A 275 -19.04 -14.27 11.28
C GLU A 275 -20.13 -13.19 11.22
N GLU A 276 -21.39 -13.55 11.49
CA GLU A 276 -22.48 -12.56 11.50
C GLU A 276 -22.15 -11.40 12.46
N GLY A 277 -22.19 -10.18 11.93
CA GLY A 277 -21.88 -8.96 12.68
C GLY A 277 -20.40 -8.76 13.05
N THR A 278 -19.48 -9.62 12.59
CA THR A 278 -18.04 -9.46 12.87
C THR A 278 -17.23 -9.42 11.59
N LEU A 279 -16.42 -8.37 11.44
CA LEU A 279 -15.50 -8.18 10.33
C LEU A 279 -14.06 -8.34 10.84
N ARG A 280 -13.46 -9.50 10.58
CA ARG A 280 -12.10 -9.88 11.04
C ARG A 280 -11.08 -9.92 9.91
N THR A 281 -11.49 -10.30 8.71
CA THR A 281 -10.67 -10.28 7.50
C THR A 281 -11.28 -9.34 6.48
N ILE A 282 -10.46 -8.48 5.87
CA ILE A 282 -10.90 -7.57 4.79
C ILE A 282 -10.07 -7.80 3.53
N LEU A 283 -10.70 -7.66 2.37
CA LEU A 283 -10.02 -7.60 1.07
C LEU A 283 -9.83 -6.14 0.66
N VAL A 284 -8.59 -5.75 0.37
CA VAL A 284 -8.23 -4.37 0.00
C VAL A 284 -7.49 -4.36 -1.33
N ASP A 285 -8.06 -3.67 -2.32
CA ASP A 285 -7.35 -3.31 -3.55
C ASP A 285 -6.70 -1.94 -3.33
N SER A 286 -5.43 -1.92 -2.91
CA SER A 286 -4.71 -0.69 -2.51
C SER A 286 -4.76 0.37 -3.62
N LYS A 287 -4.51 -0.05 -4.87
CA LYS A 287 -4.53 0.82 -6.05
C LYS A 287 -5.88 1.54 -6.22
N LYS A 288 -7.00 0.83 -5.99
CA LYS A 288 -8.35 1.42 -6.11
C LYS A 288 -8.75 2.27 -4.90
N LEU A 289 -8.26 1.93 -3.71
CA LEU A 289 -8.60 2.67 -2.50
C LEU A 289 -7.86 4.02 -2.44
N GLU A 290 -6.63 4.07 -2.95
CA GLU A 290 -5.74 5.24 -2.95
C GLU A 290 -6.01 6.23 -4.09
N SER A 291 -6.68 5.81 -5.18
CA SER A 291 -6.92 6.66 -6.36
C SER A 291 -7.77 7.92 -6.09
N GLY A 292 -8.43 8.00 -4.93
CA GLY A 292 -9.36 9.08 -4.59
C GLY A 292 -10.68 9.04 -5.38
N GLU A 293 -10.89 8.02 -6.21
CA GLU A 293 -12.08 7.87 -7.04
C GLU A 293 -13.20 7.08 -6.32
N PRO A 294 -14.47 7.20 -6.79
CA PRO A 294 -15.53 6.29 -6.37
C PRO A 294 -15.16 4.84 -6.66
N LEU A 295 -15.43 3.94 -5.71
CA LEU A 295 -15.13 2.51 -5.89
C LEU A 295 -15.89 1.93 -7.09
N PRO A 296 -15.22 1.18 -7.99
CA PRO A 296 -15.88 0.53 -9.12
C PRO A 296 -17.00 -0.41 -8.67
N PRO A 297 -18.07 -0.60 -9.47
CA PRO A 297 -19.18 -1.50 -9.12
C PRO A 297 -18.74 -2.92 -8.80
N GLU A 298 -17.78 -3.47 -9.55
CA GLU A 298 -17.21 -4.80 -9.31
C GLU A 298 -16.54 -4.90 -7.93
N PHE A 299 -15.84 -3.85 -7.51
CA PHE A 299 -15.21 -3.81 -6.18
C PHE A 299 -16.25 -3.65 -5.07
N LYS A 300 -17.29 -2.84 -5.28
CA LYS A 300 -18.41 -2.75 -4.32
C LYS A 300 -19.14 -4.09 -4.16
N LYS A 301 -19.20 -4.88 -5.23
CA LYS A 301 -19.80 -6.21 -5.23
C LYS A 301 -18.94 -7.21 -4.45
N SER A 302 -17.61 -7.20 -4.64
CA SER A 302 -16.72 -8.09 -3.90
C SER A 302 -16.59 -7.70 -2.43
N ALA A 303 -16.60 -6.40 -2.11
CA ALA A 303 -16.54 -5.86 -0.75
C ALA A 303 -17.92 -5.62 -0.10
N ALA A 304 -19.00 -6.18 -0.68
CA ALA A 304 -20.37 -5.87 -0.28
C ALA A 304 -20.65 -6.21 1.19
N ARG A 305 -20.04 -7.30 1.67
CA ARG A 305 -20.20 -7.78 3.04
C ARG A 305 -19.50 -6.85 4.04
N GLU A 306 -18.27 -6.45 3.71
CA GLU A 306 -17.46 -5.53 4.50
C GLU A 306 -18.14 -4.17 4.58
N LEU A 307 -18.60 -3.65 3.44
CA LEU A 307 -19.33 -2.38 3.37
C LEU A 307 -20.64 -2.43 4.18
N ALA A 308 -21.37 -3.55 4.13
CA ALA A 308 -22.59 -3.71 4.94
C ALA A 308 -22.28 -3.66 6.45
N ALA A 309 -21.26 -4.40 6.90
CA ALA A 309 -20.83 -4.40 8.30
C ALA A 309 -20.33 -3.03 8.76
N LEU A 310 -19.49 -2.36 7.95
CA LEU A 310 -18.96 -1.03 8.26
C LEU A 310 -20.06 0.03 8.29
N LYS A 311 -21.02 -0.03 7.36
CA LYS A 311 -22.20 0.86 7.37
C LYS A 311 -23.05 0.68 8.60
N GLU A 312 -23.23 -0.56 9.07
CA GLU A 312 -23.98 -0.81 10.29
C GLU A 312 -23.29 -0.19 11.52
N VAL A 313 -21.99 -0.39 11.66
CA VAL A 313 -21.19 0.23 12.74
C VAL A 313 -21.25 1.75 12.65
N ALA A 314 -21.06 2.33 11.46
CA ALA A 314 -21.12 3.78 11.25
C ALA A 314 -22.51 4.37 11.56
N ARG A 315 -23.59 3.67 11.21
CA ARG A 315 -24.96 4.08 11.53
C ARG A 315 -25.24 4.04 13.04
N ARG A 316 -24.77 3.00 13.74
CA ARG A 316 -24.85 2.92 15.21
C ARG A 316 -24.08 4.06 15.89
N ALA A 317 -22.98 4.50 15.29
CA ALA A 317 -22.22 5.68 15.71
C ALA A 317 -22.87 7.04 15.31
N GLY A 318 -24.07 7.03 14.71
CA GLY A 318 -24.82 8.24 14.36
C GLY A 318 -24.45 8.89 13.02
N ARG A 319 -23.63 8.25 12.19
CA ARG A 319 -23.29 8.78 10.85
C ARG A 319 -24.44 8.57 9.86
N LYS A 320 -24.81 9.64 9.15
CA LYS A 320 -25.81 9.62 8.07
C LYS A 320 -25.11 9.40 6.74
N GLU A 321 -25.56 8.42 5.96
CA GLU A 321 -25.11 8.10 4.59
C GLU A 321 -23.58 8.13 4.39
N PRO A 322 -22.84 7.23 5.06
CA PRO A 322 -21.39 7.18 4.93
C PRO A 322 -20.96 6.72 3.53
N ASP A 323 -19.94 7.38 2.96
CA ASP A 323 -19.33 7.01 1.68
C ASP A 323 -18.57 5.68 1.79
N ASP A 324 -18.71 4.82 0.77
CA ASP A 324 -18.11 3.48 0.77
C ASP A 324 -16.58 3.53 0.80
N ALA A 325 -15.98 4.46 0.06
CA ALA A 325 -14.54 4.59 -0.02
C ALA A 325 -13.97 5.16 1.29
N GLU A 326 -14.64 6.16 1.87
CA GLU A 326 -14.30 6.71 3.18
C GLU A 326 -14.35 5.65 4.28
N LEU A 327 -15.40 4.82 4.32
CA LEU A 327 -15.53 3.74 5.31
C LEU A 327 -14.39 2.73 5.22
N LEU A 328 -14.05 2.27 4.01
CA LEU A 328 -12.96 1.32 3.83
C LEU A 328 -11.60 1.92 4.18
N ARG A 329 -11.36 3.20 3.83
CA ARG A 329 -10.14 3.91 4.23
C ARG A 329 -10.04 4.05 5.75
N GLU A 330 -11.11 4.43 6.43
CA GLU A 330 -11.11 4.55 7.88
C GLU A 330 -10.93 3.19 8.55
N ALA A 331 -11.65 2.16 8.08
CA ALA A 331 -11.50 0.80 8.57
C ALA A 331 -10.05 0.32 8.43
N MET A 332 -9.43 0.56 7.28
CA MET A 332 -8.01 0.27 7.03
C MET A 332 -7.08 1.05 7.97
N ASN A 333 -7.27 2.36 8.11
CA ASN A 333 -6.42 3.22 8.97
C ASN A 333 -6.56 2.94 10.47
N THR A 334 -7.63 2.27 10.87
CA THR A 334 -7.93 1.94 12.27
C THR A 334 -7.89 0.44 12.56
N VAL A 335 -7.30 -0.36 11.67
CA VAL A 335 -7.17 -1.82 11.84
C VAL A 335 -6.56 -2.16 13.21
N GLY A 336 -7.32 -2.89 14.02
CA GLY A 336 -6.93 -3.34 15.36
C GLY A 336 -6.74 -2.22 16.40
N ARG A 337 -7.10 -0.96 16.09
CA ARG A 337 -7.05 0.17 17.02
C ARG A 337 -8.38 0.29 17.80
N PRO A 338 -8.35 0.38 19.14
CA PRO A 338 -9.57 0.55 19.94
C PRO A 338 -10.37 1.78 19.54
N GLY A 339 -11.70 1.63 19.41
CA GLY A 339 -12.64 2.72 19.13
C GLY A 339 -12.72 3.17 17.67
N GLY A 340 -11.94 2.58 16.75
CA GLY A 340 -12.04 2.82 15.31
C GLY A 340 -12.91 1.81 14.58
N LEU A 341 -13.33 2.11 13.34
CA LEU A 341 -14.12 1.20 12.51
C LEU A 341 -13.42 -0.13 12.23
N GLY A 342 -12.08 -0.12 12.18
CA GLY A 342 -11.24 -1.28 11.96
C GLY A 342 -10.87 -2.07 13.22
N GLU A 343 -11.42 -1.74 14.40
CA GLU A 343 -11.00 -2.38 15.67
C GLU A 343 -11.07 -3.91 15.63
N GLY A 344 -12.11 -4.46 15.00
CA GLY A 344 -12.35 -5.90 14.88
C GLY A 344 -11.47 -6.60 13.85
N VAL A 345 -10.82 -5.85 12.96
CA VAL A 345 -10.02 -6.38 11.85
C VAL A 345 -8.70 -6.95 12.38
N ARG A 346 -8.42 -8.19 11.97
CA ARG A 346 -7.27 -9.01 12.38
C ARG A 346 -6.41 -9.42 11.18
N CYS A 347 -7.00 -9.53 9.99
CA CYS A 347 -6.29 -9.86 8.76
C CYS A 347 -6.65 -8.90 7.62
N VAL A 348 -5.64 -8.45 6.87
CA VAL A 348 -5.80 -7.66 5.65
C VAL A 348 -5.23 -8.45 4.48
N VAL A 349 -6.07 -8.79 3.51
CA VAL A 349 -5.62 -9.40 2.25
C VAL A 349 -5.59 -8.31 1.19
N SER A 350 -4.46 -8.11 0.53
CA SER A 350 -4.24 -6.99 -0.39
C SER A 350 -3.61 -7.41 -1.71
N VAL A 351 -3.96 -6.69 -2.78
CA VAL A 351 -3.29 -6.76 -4.09
C VAL A 351 -2.22 -5.67 -4.15
N GLY A 352 -0.97 -6.08 -4.39
CA GLY A 352 0.14 -5.12 -4.40
C GLY A 352 0.56 -4.72 -2.99
N MET A 353 1.49 -3.76 -2.88
CA MET A 353 1.87 -3.25 -1.56
C MET A 353 0.74 -2.33 -1.07
N LEU A 354 0.48 -2.33 0.23
CA LEU A 354 -0.29 -1.26 0.86
C LEU A 354 0.65 -0.04 0.90
N THR A 355 0.41 0.97 0.06
CA THR A 355 1.31 2.12 -0.11
C THR A 355 0.55 3.43 -0.19
N GLU A 356 0.15 3.97 0.96
CA GLU A 356 0.07 5.41 1.26
C GLU A 356 -0.51 5.55 2.67
N GLY A 357 0.15 6.31 3.56
CA GLY A 357 -0.44 6.77 4.83
C GLY A 357 -0.87 5.71 5.86
N TRP A 358 -0.72 4.41 5.56
CA TRP A 358 -1.14 3.32 6.43
C TRP A 358 -0.06 2.98 7.48
N ASP A 359 -0.11 3.65 8.62
CA ASP A 359 0.75 3.35 9.79
C ASP A 359 0.05 2.40 10.76
N ALA A 360 -0.10 1.13 10.39
CA ALA A 360 -0.61 0.13 11.31
C ALA A 360 0.52 -0.32 12.25
N ASN A 361 0.60 0.36 13.41
CA ASN A 361 1.61 0.09 14.44
C ASN A 361 1.60 -1.32 15.02
N ASN A 362 0.57 -2.08 14.72
CA ASN A 362 0.21 -3.39 15.27
C ASN A 362 0.24 -4.51 14.23
N VAL A 363 0.70 -4.24 13.00
CA VAL A 363 1.05 -5.32 12.07
C VAL A 363 2.25 -6.06 12.64
N THR A 364 2.12 -7.37 12.73
CA THR A 364 3.13 -8.26 13.32
C THR A 364 3.52 -9.42 12.40
N HIS A 365 2.66 -9.75 11.42
CA HIS A 365 2.82 -10.92 10.56
C HIS A 365 2.48 -10.54 9.12
N ILE A 366 3.35 -10.93 8.18
CA ILE A 366 3.17 -10.62 6.76
C ILE A 366 3.49 -11.85 5.91
N LEU A 367 2.57 -12.20 5.02
CA LEU A 367 2.76 -13.19 3.96
C LEU A 367 2.89 -12.49 2.61
N GLY A 368 4.06 -12.57 1.98
CA GLY A 368 4.29 -12.02 0.65
C GLY A 368 4.20 -13.08 -0.45
N LEU A 369 3.22 -12.97 -1.35
CA LEU A 369 3.02 -13.83 -2.51
C LEU A 369 3.16 -13.02 -3.81
N ARG A 370 4.26 -12.28 -3.90
CA ARG A 370 4.64 -11.56 -5.13
C ARG A 370 6.15 -11.59 -5.31
N LYS A 371 6.57 -11.33 -6.55
CA LYS A 371 7.98 -11.10 -6.87
C LYS A 371 8.38 -9.76 -6.24
N PHE A 372 9.25 -9.80 -5.24
CA PHE A 372 9.87 -8.59 -4.73
C PHE A 372 11.05 -8.28 -5.66
N GLY A 373 10.98 -7.15 -6.37
CA GLY A 373 11.97 -6.78 -7.39
C GLY A 373 13.39 -6.59 -6.86
N THR A 374 13.54 -6.33 -5.56
CA THR A 374 14.83 -6.23 -4.86
C THR A 374 14.77 -6.84 -3.47
N ARG A 375 15.93 -7.24 -2.96
CA ARG A 375 16.12 -7.80 -1.60
C ARG A 375 15.62 -6.82 -0.51
N LEU A 376 15.79 -5.52 -0.75
CA LEU A 376 15.31 -4.44 0.13
C LEU A 376 13.78 -4.32 0.19
N LEU A 377 13.04 -4.51 -0.91
CA LEU A 377 11.58 -4.38 -0.91
C LEU A 377 10.88 -5.48 -0.11
N ALA A 378 11.42 -6.70 -0.13
CA ALA A 378 10.94 -7.79 0.73
C ALA A 378 11.20 -7.48 2.21
N GLU A 379 12.38 -6.95 2.53
CA GLU A 379 12.79 -6.54 3.87
C GLU A 379 12.04 -5.27 4.35
N GLN A 380 11.60 -4.38 3.45
CA GLN A 380 10.79 -3.19 3.75
C GLN A 380 9.31 -3.54 3.99
N VAL A 381 8.74 -4.45 3.18
CA VAL A 381 7.37 -4.94 3.38
C VAL A 381 7.31 -5.75 4.67
N MET A 382 8.24 -6.67 4.91
CA MET A 382 8.33 -7.43 6.16
C MET A 382 8.71 -6.54 7.35
N GLY A 383 9.64 -5.59 7.19
CA GLY A 383 10.16 -4.73 8.26
C GLY A 383 9.20 -3.66 8.76
N ARG A 384 8.22 -3.24 7.95
CA ARG A 384 7.13 -2.34 8.42
C ARG A 384 6.15 -3.06 9.37
N GLY A 385 6.00 -4.38 9.22
CA GLY A 385 5.14 -5.22 10.05
C GLY A 385 5.85 -6.11 11.06
N LEU A 386 7.17 -6.01 11.24
CA LEU A 386 7.92 -6.81 12.19
C LEU A 386 8.61 -5.88 13.17
N ARG A 387 7.81 -5.32 14.07
CA ARG A 387 8.27 -4.45 15.14
C ARG A 387 8.71 -5.31 16.33
N ARG A 388 9.89 -5.04 16.86
CA ARG A 388 10.24 -5.50 18.21
C ARG A 388 9.43 -4.64 19.19
N MET A 389 8.40 -5.23 19.81
CA MET A 389 7.52 -4.54 20.79
C MET A 389 8.16 -4.42 22.18
N THR A 390 9.28 -5.11 22.41
CA THR A 390 9.92 -5.23 23.72
C THR A 390 11.43 -4.99 23.62
N TYR A 391 11.89 -3.94 24.31
CA TYR A 391 13.29 -3.75 24.66
C TYR A 391 13.52 -4.39 26.02
N THR A 392 13.99 -5.64 26.03
CA THR A 392 14.68 -6.18 27.20
C THR A 392 16.17 -5.94 26.98
N PRO A 393 16.85 -5.20 27.87
CA PRO A 393 18.30 -4.97 27.81
C PRO A 393 19.11 -6.26 27.65
#